data_AF-A0A8T1RZD9-F1
#
_entry.id   AF-A0A8T1RZD9-F1
#
_cell.length_a   1.000
_cell.length_b   1.000
_cell.length_c   1.000
_cell.angle_alpha   90.00
_cell.angle_beta   90.00
_cell.angle_gamma   90.00
#
_symmetry.space_group_name_H-M   'P 1'
#
loop_
_entity.id
_entity.type
_entity.pdbx_description
1 polymer ?
#
loop_
_entity_poly.entity_id
_entity_poly.type
_entity_poly.pdbx_seq_one_letter_code
_entity_poly.pdbx_strand_id
1 'polypeptide(L)'
;MLQRHVGKYQHAVSVRPQQVVGNLTVEVSISERTGIDYVHVLPLRTSRLLTNTLRGDAEVPPSTRVEKGSHCAWVVFTPTPKEQAAFSSSGVLGDFVVQYDVAMPDVAGDVQIYDGYFVHYFAPRGLPPVQKNVVFVIDISGSMHGTKMKQTKKAMHIILSDLHPDDCFNIVTFSDAVHVWKAGRSIPATAHNVRSAKDYVHRMEADG
;
A
#
# COMPACT_ATOMS: atom_id res chain seq x y z
N MET A 1 -9.21 -14.70 1.35
CA MET A 1 -8.51 -14.26 2.58
C MET A 1 -7.98 -12.85 2.35
N LEU A 2 -8.11 -11.94 3.31
CA LEU A 2 -7.50 -10.60 3.19
C LEU A 2 -5.98 -10.71 3.31
N GLN A 3 -5.25 -9.98 2.46
CA GLN A 3 -3.79 -9.92 2.53
C GLN A 3 -3.37 -8.71 3.36
N ARG A 4 -2.45 -8.94 4.30
CA ARG A 4 -1.83 -7.88 5.09
C ARG A 4 -0.71 -7.24 4.28
N HIS A 5 -0.79 -5.93 4.06
CA HIS A 5 0.21 -5.20 3.27
C HIS A 5 0.53 -3.86 3.95
N VAL A 6 1.82 -3.53 4.09
CA VAL A 6 2.30 -2.32 4.80
C VAL A 6 1.64 -2.17 6.18
N GLY A 7 1.64 -3.27 6.95
CA GLY A 7 1.15 -3.25 8.33
C GLY A 7 -0.36 -3.14 8.51
N LYS A 8 -1.17 -3.44 7.49
CA LYS A 8 -2.63 -3.35 7.59
C LYS A 8 -3.37 -4.28 6.66
N TYR A 9 -4.62 -4.58 7.01
CA TYR A 9 -5.63 -5.15 6.15
C TYR A 9 -6.50 -4.04 5.58
N GLN A 10 -6.97 -4.24 4.35
CA GLN A 10 -7.90 -3.31 3.71
C GLN A 10 -9.04 -4.08 3.05
N HIS A 11 -10.27 -3.74 3.41
CA HIS A 11 -11.48 -4.21 2.76
C HIS A 11 -12.17 -3.04 2.05
N ALA A 12 -12.59 -3.23 0.80
CA ALA A 12 -13.23 -2.20 0.00
C ALA A 12 -14.55 -2.70 -0.58
N VAL A 13 -15.63 -1.98 -0.29
CA VAL A 13 -16.98 -2.26 -0.81
C VAL A 13 -17.29 -1.22 -1.89
N SER A 14 -17.54 -1.67 -3.12
CA SER A 14 -17.94 -0.79 -4.23
C SER A 14 -19.40 -0.36 -4.07
N VAL A 15 -19.65 0.93 -3.87
CA VAL A 15 -21.00 1.51 -3.71
C VAL A 15 -21.28 2.46 -4.87
N ARG A 16 -22.14 2.02 -5.81
CA ARG A 16 -22.45 2.75 -7.05
C ARG A 16 -23.89 2.48 -7.53
N PRO A 17 -24.93 2.94 -6.81
CA PRO A 17 -26.33 2.64 -7.13
C PRO A 17 -26.85 3.33 -8.41
N GLN A 18 -26.11 4.27 -8.99
CA GLN A 18 -26.48 5.05 -10.20
C GLN A 18 -27.71 5.97 -10.02
N GLN A 19 -28.26 6.04 -8.81
CA GLN A 19 -29.30 6.96 -8.40
C GLN A 19 -29.29 7.10 -6.88
N VAL A 20 -29.91 8.16 -6.36
CA VAL A 20 -30.18 8.27 -4.93
C VAL A 20 -31.20 7.20 -4.53
N VAL A 21 -30.90 6.42 -3.50
CA VAL A 21 -31.79 5.37 -2.99
C VAL A 21 -32.32 5.74 -1.62
N GLY A 22 -33.56 5.31 -1.32
CA GLY A 22 -34.21 5.61 -0.03
C GLY A 22 -33.43 5.04 1.15
N ASN A 23 -32.99 3.77 1.04
CA ASN A 23 -32.23 3.06 2.07
C ASN A 23 -30.93 2.53 1.47
N LEU A 24 -29.80 3.14 1.86
CA LEU A 24 -28.47 2.62 1.57
C LEU A 24 -27.81 2.25 2.88
N THR A 25 -27.30 1.03 3.01
CA THR A 25 -26.52 0.61 4.17
C THR A 25 -25.39 -0.27 3.72
N VAL A 26 -24.19 0.04 4.20
CA VAL A 26 -23.02 -0.81 4.09
C VAL A 26 -22.62 -1.23 5.49
N GLU A 27 -22.50 -2.53 5.68
CA GLU A 27 -22.16 -3.13 6.96
C GLU A 27 -20.90 -3.98 6.80
N VAL A 28 -19.90 -3.72 7.65
CA VAL A 28 -18.67 -4.52 7.72
C VAL A 28 -18.49 -4.98 9.16
N SER A 29 -18.55 -6.30 9.35
CA SER A 29 -18.30 -6.96 10.62
C SER A 29 -16.95 -7.69 10.56
N ILE A 30 -16.09 -7.41 11.53
CA ILE A 30 -14.74 -7.97 11.66
C ILE A 30 -14.71 -8.79 12.94
N SER A 31 -14.16 -10.01 12.88
CA SER A 31 -13.94 -10.86 14.05
C SER A 31 -12.53 -11.45 13.98
N GLU A 32 -11.73 -11.20 15.02
CA GLU A 32 -10.30 -11.55 15.07
C GLU A 32 -9.95 -12.14 16.44
N ARG A 33 -9.41 -13.36 16.45
CA ARG A 33 -9.07 -14.10 17.68
C ARG A 33 -7.99 -13.41 18.50
N THR A 34 -6.95 -12.88 17.85
CA THR A 34 -5.84 -12.19 18.53
C THR A 34 -6.22 -10.82 19.06
N GLY A 35 -7.38 -10.29 18.63
CA GLY A 35 -7.88 -8.97 18.96
C GLY A 35 -7.59 -7.94 17.87
N ILE A 36 -8.32 -6.83 17.90
CA ILE A 36 -8.25 -5.76 16.91
C ILE A 36 -7.44 -4.61 17.49
N ASP A 37 -6.38 -4.19 16.81
CA ASP A 37 -5.52 -3.08 17.23
C ASP A 37 -6.20 -1.74 16.93
N TYR A 38 -6.60 -1.53 15.68
CA TYR A 38 -7.35 -0.34 15.25
C TYR A 38 -8.31 -0.67 14.12
N VAL A 39 -9.30 0.21 13.92
CA VAL A 39 -10.18 0.23 12.75
C VAL A 39 -10.34 1.67 12.29
N HIS A 40 -10.15 1.90 11.00
CA HIS A 40 -10.29 3.19 10.35
C HIS A 40 -11.12 3.07 9.08
N VAL A 41 -11.96 4.06 8.84
CA VAL A 41 -12.69 4.20 7.58
C VAL A 41 -12.02 5.32 6.79
N LEU A 42 -11.65 5.03 5.56
CA LEU A 42 -11.10 6.03 4.67
C LEU A 42 -12.23 6.83 3.98
N PRO A 43 -11.95 8.05 3.50
CA PRO A 43 -12.85 8.76 2.61
C PRO A 43 -13.26 7.87 1.42
N LEU A 44 -14.47 8.12 0.90
CA LEU A 44 -14.96 7.39 -0.27
C LEU A 44 -13.98 7.52 -1.43
N ARG A 45 -13.47 6.37 -1.89
CA ARG A 45 -12.48 6.33 -2.96
C ARG A 45 -13.20 6.34 -4.31
N THR A 46 -13.19 7.49 -4.98
CA THR A 46 -13.81 7.68 -6.29
C THR A 46 -12.93 7.23 -7.46
N SER A 47 -11.61 7.14 -7.27
CA SER A 47 -10.64 6.74 -8.29
C SER A 47 -9.70 5.62 -7.80
N ARG A 48 -9.42 4.66 -8.68
CA ARG A 48 -8.44 3.57 -8.44
C ARG A 48 -6.98 4.07 -8.39
N LEU A 49 -6.70 5.27 -8.91
CA LEU A 49 -5.36 5.86 -8.94
C LEU A 49 -4.99 6.59 -7.64
N LEU A 50 -5.96 6.81 -6.75
CA LEU A 50 -5.70 7.31 -5.40
C LEU A 50 -5.10 6.16 -4.58
N THR A 51 -3.79 5.98 -4.74
CA THR A 51 -2.96 5.32 -3.73
C THR A 51 -3.03 6.16 -2.46
N ASN A 52 -3.12 5.51 -1.31
CA ASN A 52 -3.36 6.10 0.01
C ASN A 52 -2.22 7.03 0.50
N THR A 53 -1.95 8.13 -0.20
CA THR A 53 -1.07 9.23 0.24
C THR A 53 -1.85 10.37 0.89
N LEU A 54 -3.16 10.23 1.12
CA LEU A 54 -3.92 11.16 1.94
C LEU A 54 -3.48 11.01 3.40
N ARG A 55 -2.41 11.71 3.73
CA ARG A 55 -2.10 12.15 5.09
C ARG A 55 -3.26 13.04 5.56
N GLY A 56 -3.79 12.75 6.74
CA GLY A 56 -4.22 13.78 7.68
C GLY A 56 -5.64 14.30 7.62
N ASP A 57 -6.16 14.73 6.46
CA ASP A 57 -7.22 15.76 6.49
C ASP A 57 -8.53 15.42 5.75
N ALA A 58 -8.70 14.19 5.26
CA ALA A 58 -9.92 13.82 4.55
C ALA A 58 -10.93 13.18 5.52
N GLU A 59 -12.09 13.83 5.68
CA GLU A 59 -13.13 13.41 6.63
C GLU A 59 -13.71 12.03 6.27
N VAL A 60 -13.97 11.25 7.32
CA VAL A 60 -14.70 9.97 7.22
C VAL A 60 -16.04 10.23 6.54
N PRO A 61 -16.55 9.32 5.68
CA PRO A 61 -17.85 9.53 5.05
C PRO A 61 -18.93 9.83 6.10
N PRO A 62 -19.82 10.81 5.86
CA PRO A 62 -20.87 11.17 6.80
C PRO A 62 -21.79 9.98 7.06
N SER A 63 -22.45 9.96 8.22
CA SER A 63 -23.30 8.83 8.63
C SER A 63 -22.57 7.48 8.69
N THR A 64 -21.26 7.51 8.96
CA THR A 64 -20.46 6.33 9.31
C THR A 64 -20.35 6.19 10.82
N ARG A 65 -20.66 5.00 11.33
CA ARG A 65 -20.46 4.61 12.72
C ARG A 65 -19.45 3.48 12.79
N VAL A 66 -18.52 3.57 13.74
CA VAL A 66 -17.51 2.55 14.00
C VAL A 66 -17.63 2.16 15.47
N GLU A 67 -17.93 0.89 15.71
CA GLU A 67 -17.97 0.29 17.05
C GLU A 67 -16.88 -0.78 17.10
N LYS A 68 -15.86 -0.56 17.92
CA LYS A 68 -14.72 -1.47 18.05
C LYS A 68 -14.68 -2.04 19.47
N GLY A 69 -14.88 -3.35 19.59
CA GLY A 69 -14.56 -4.13 20.78
C GLY A 69 -13.16 -4.73 20.72
N SER A 70 -12.85 -5.64 21.65
CA SER A 70 -11.52 -6.28 21.69
C SER A 70 -11.30 -7.25 20.52
N HIS A 71 -12.29 -8.08 20.19
CA HIS A 71 -12.18 -9.12 19.16
C HIS A 71 -13.14 -8.92 17.99
N CYS A 72 -14.10 -8.02 18.13
CA CYS A 72 -15.09 -7.74 17.11
C CYS A 72 -15.12 -6.25 16.82
N ALA A 73 -15.33 -5.88 15.57
CA ALA A 73 -15.63 -4.51 15.19
C ALA A 73 -16.77 -4.48 14.17
N TRP A 74 -17.60 -3.46 14.29
CA TRP A 74 -18.76 -3.23 13.46
C TRP A 74 -18.67 -1.83 12.87
N VAL A 75 -18.61 -1.76 11.55
CA VAL A 75 -18.63 -0.51 10.79
C VAL A 75 -19.92 -0.45 9.99
N VAL A 76 -20.68 0.63 10.17
CA VAL A 76 -21.96 0.86 9.48
C VAL A 76 -21.92 2.21 8.78
N PHE A 77 -22.26 2.24 7.50
CA PHE A 77 -22.42 3.47 6.72
C PHE A 77 -23.84 3.53 6.16
N THR A 78 -24.62 4.50 6.62
CA THR A 78 -26.05 4.66 6.28
C THR A 78 -26.34 6.10 5.84
N PRO A 79 -25.91 6.51 4.64
CA PRO A 79 -26.10 7.89 4.18
C PRO A 79 -27.57 8.16 3.85
N THR A 80 -28.07 9.28 4.34
CA THR A 80 -29.41 9.79 4.01
C THR A 80 -29.49 10.14 2.51
N PRO A 81 -30.70 10.13 1.91
CA PRO A 81 -30.87 10.59 0.53
C PRO A 81 -30.29 11.99 0.25
N LYS A 82 -30.33 12.88 1.24
CA LYS A 82 -29.74 14.23 1.17
C LYS A 82 -28.20 14.17 1.09
N GLU A 83 -27.57 13.34 1.91
CA GLU A 83 -26.10 13.14 1.86
C GLU A 83 -25.69 12.46 0.56
N GLN A 84 -26.44 11.47 0.08
CA GLN A 84 -26.21 10.84 -1.22
C GLN A 84 -26.24 11.86 -2.37
N ALA A 85 -27.25 12.74 -2.37
CA ALA A 85 -27.38 13.81 -3.36
C ALA A 85 -26.26 14.86 -3.28
N ALA A 86 -25.68 15.06 -2.08
CA ALA A 86 -24.52 15.94 -1.89
C ALA A 86 -23.23 15.36 -2.50
N PHE A 87 -23.11 14.02 -2.63
CA PHE A 87 -22.01 13.39 -3.35
C PHE A 87 -22.14 13.55 -4.87
N SER A 88 -23.31 13.17 -5.42
CA SER A 88 -23.62 13.36 -6.83
C SER A 88 -25.12 13.22 -7.09
N SER A 89 -25.58 13.69 -8.26
CA SER A 89 -26.95 13.48 -8.73
C SER A 89 -27.31 11.99 -8.91
N SER A 90 -26.32 11.12 -9.08
CA SER A 90 -26.47 9.66 -9.20
C SER A 90 -26.25 8.93 -7.86
N GLY A 91 -26.27 9.66 -6.74
CA GLY A 91 -26.02 9.12 -5.40
C GLY A 91 -24.53 8.92 -5.10
N VAL A 92 -24.23 7.95 -4.22
CA VAL A 92 -22.84 7.64 -3.82
C VAL A 92 -22.11 6.92 -4.94
N LEU A 93 -20.94 7.42 -5.34
CA LEU A 93 -20.12 6.80 -6.39
C LEU A 93 -18.68 6.60 -5.90
N GLY A 94 -18.38 5.45 -5.30
CA GLY A 94 -17.03 5.20 -4.80
C GLY A 94 -16.86 3.86 -4.10
N ASP A 95 -15.65 3.60 -3.61
CA ASP A 95 -15.39 2.48 -2.72
C ASP A 95 -15.44 2.97 -1.27
N PHE A 96 -16.24 2.30 -0.46
CA PHE A 96 -16.21 2.41 1.00
C PHE A 96 -15.10 1.50 1.54
N VAL A 97 -14.07 2.09 2.13
CA VAL A 97 -12.83 1.36 2.47
C VAL A 97 -12.62 1.33 3.97
N VAL A 98 -12.57 0.14 4.54
CA VAL A 98 -12.23 -0.13 5.93
C VAL A 98 -10.80 -0.65 6.00
N GLN A 99 -9.97 -0.01 6.82
CA GLN A 99 -8.62 -0.45 7.16
C GLN A 99 -8.60 -0.87 8.62
N TYR A 100 -7.94 -2.00 8.90
CA TYR A 100 -7.74 -2.46 10.26
C TYR A 100 -6.41 -3.21 10.37
N ASP A 101 -5.94 -3.39 11.59
CA ASP A 101 -4.90 -4.37 11.89
C ASP A 101 -5.25 -5.11 13.18
N VAL A 102 -4.62 -6.26 13.37
CA VAL A 102 -4.81 -7.10 14.55
C VAL A 102 -3.76 -6.80 15.61
N ALA A 103 -4.10 -7.04 16.87
CA ALA A 103 -3.11 -7.15 17.92
C ALA A 103 -2.27 -8.40 17.66
N MET A 104 -0.94 -8.27 17.75
CA MET A 104 0.01 -9.39 17.61
C MET A 104 1.03 -9.33 18.75
N PRO A 105 0.68 -9.82 19.95
CA PRO A 105 1.59 -9.85 21.09
C PRO A 105 2.61 -10.99 21.02
N ASP A 106 2.27 -12.11 20.37
CA ASP A 106 3.13 -13.30 20.31
C ASP A 106 4.08 -13.25 19.11
N VAL A 107 5.35 -13.58 19.35
CA VAL A 107 6.41 -13.69 18.33
C VAL A 107 6.17 -14.92 17.44
N ALA A 108 5.55 -15.98 17.96
CA ALA A 108 5.21 -17.18 17.21
C ALA A 108 3.97 -17.01 16.31
N GLY A 109 3.28 -15.87 16.40
CA GLY A 109 2.06 -15.60 15.64
C GLY A 109 0.81 -16.21 16.28
N ASP A 110 -0.19 -16.54 15.45
CA ASP A 110 -1.47 -17.11 15.89
C ASP A 110 -1.81 -18.37 15.11
N VAL A 111 -2.07 -19.46 15.81
CA VAL A 111 -2.47 -20.75 15.23
C VAL A 111 -3.92 -21.02 15.59
N GLN A 112 -4.77 -21.08 14.57
CA GLN A 112 -6.19 -21.35 14.70
C GLN A 112 -6.48 -22.75 14.17
N ILE A 113 -7.18 -23.58 14.95
CA ILE A 113 -7.57 -24.94 14.58
C ILE A 113 -9.09 -25.02 14.61
N TYR A 114 -9.69 -25.50 13.52
CA TYR A 114 -11.13 -25.69 13.40
C TYR A 114 -11.43 -26.87 12.48
N ASP A 115 -12.22 -27.83 12.96
CA ASP A 115 -12.72 -28.99 12.20
C ASP A 115 -11.62 -29.78 11.44
N GLY A 116 -10.47 -30.01 12.09
CA GLY A 116 -9.33 -30.72 11.48
C GLY A 116 -8.48 -29.88 10.52
N TYR A 117 -8.85 -28.63 10.27
CA TYR A 117 -8.05 -27.66 9.52
C TYR A 117 -7.33 -26.70 10.47
N PHE A 118 -6.23 -26.12 10.00
CA PHE A 118 -5.53 -25.06 10.72
C PHE A 118 -5.12 -23.91 9.81
N VAL A 119 -4.99 -22.72 10.41
CA VAL A 119 -4.37 -21.55 9.82
C VAL A 119 -3.32 -21.02 10.79
N HIS A 120 -2.10 -20.81 10.31
CA HIS A 120 -1.03 -20.18 11.07
C HIS A 120 -0.71 -18.80 10.49
N TYR A 121 -1.01 -17.75 11.26
CA TYR A 121 -0.67 -16.37 10.96
C TYR A 121 0.68 -16.04 11.60
N PHE A 122 1.72 -15.82 10.80
CA PHE A 122 3.06 -15.52 11.28
C PHE A 122 3.56 -14.17 10.74
N ALA A 123 3.65 -13.16 11.62
CA ALA A 123 4.13 -11.83 11.28
C ALA A 123 4.79 -11.15 12.50
N PRO A 124 5.96 -11.64 12.96
CA PRO A 124 6.65 -11.12 14.14
C PRO A 124 6.95 -9.62 13.99
N ARG A 125 6.75 -8.86 15.08
CA ARG A 125 7.05 -7.43 15.18
C ARG A 125 8.36 -7.20 15.93
N GLY A 126 9.00 -6.05 15.68
CA GLY A 126 10.19 -5.64 16.44
C GLY A 126 11.49 -6.37 16.09
N LEU A 127 11.50 -7.17 15.02
CA LEU A 127 12.75 -7.73 14.49
C LEU A 127 13.61 -6.60 13.88
N PRO A 128 14.93 -6.58 14.13
CA PRO A 128 15.80 -5.63 13.48
C PRO A 128 15.75 -5.83 11.95
N PRO A 129 15.75 -4.75 11.16
CA PRO A 129 15.85 -4.86 9.71
C PRO A 129 17.10 -5.66 9.33
N VAL A 130 16.94 -6.67 8.48
CA VAL A 130 18.07 -7.41 7.92
C VAL A 130 18.70 -6.58 6.82
N GLN A 131 20.03 -6.44 6.85
CA GLN A 131 20.81 -5.79 5.80
C GLN A 131 20.63 -6.53 4.47
N LYS A 132 20.45 -5.79 3.39
CA LYS A 132 20.14 -6.37 2.07
C LYS A 132 21.19 -6.01 1.06
N ASN A 133 21.38 -6.89 0.08
CA ASN A 133 22.09 -6.56 -1.15
C ASN A 133 21.07 -6.53 -2.30
N VAL A 134 20.80 -5.33 -2.84
CA VAL A 134 19.74 -5.11 -3.84
C VAL A 134 20.35 -4.68 -5.18
N VAL A 135 20.02 -5.40 -6.25
CA VAL A 135 20.42 -5.01 -7.61
C VAL A 135 19.19 -4.57 -8.38
N PHE A 136 19.20 -3.33 -8.85
CA PHE A 136 18.14 -2.78 -9.69
C PHE A 136 18.47 -3.04 -11.16
N VAL A 137 17.66 -3.83 -11.84
CA VAL A 137 17.80 -4.11 -13.27
C VAL A 137 16.75 -3.31 -14.02
N ILE A 138 17.18 -2.35 -14.84
CA ILE A 138 16.33 -1.31 -15.43
C ILE A 138 16.40 -1.37 -16.95
N ASP A 139 15.25 -1.56 -17.59
CA ASP A 139 15.11 -1.43 -19.04
C ASP A 139 15.30 0.03 -19.45
N ILE A 140 16.18 0.25 -20.44
CA ILE A 140 16.42 1.56 -21.07
C ILE A 140 16.18 1.51 -22.58
N SER A 141 15.47 0.51 -23.11
CA SER A 141 15.09 0.41 -24.52
C SER A 141 14.30 1.63 -25.02
N GLY A 142 14.25 1.85 -26.34
CA GLY A 142 13.41 2.89 -26.94
C GLY A 142 11.93 2.87 -26.49
N SER A 143 11.40 1.69 -26.10
CA SER A 143 10.04 1.55 -25.56
C SER A 143 9.78 2.30 -24.24
N MET A 144 10.87 2.68 -23.55
CA MET A 144 10.87 3.45 -22.30
C MET A 144 10.80 4.95 -22.53
N HIS A 145 10.83 5.42 -23.77
CA HIS A 145 10.80 6.84 -24.10
C HIS A 145 9.60 7.58 -23.46
N GLY A 146 9.82 8.86 -23.11
CA GLY A 146 8.78 9.73 -22.58
C GLY A 146 8.41 9.43 -21.12
N THR A 147 7.12 9.17 -20.86
CA THR A 147 6.57 9.12 -19.49
C THR A 147 7.14 7.97 -18.66
N LYS A 148 7.39 6.80 -19.27
CA LYS A 148 7.93 5.63 -18.56
C LYS A 148 9.31 5.94 -17.97
N MET A 149 10.25 6.44 -18.78
CA MET A 149 11.57 6.85 -18.30
C MET A 149 11.49 7.93 -17.21
N LYS A 150 10.62 8.94 -17.38
CA LYS A 150 10.41 9.98 -16.35
C LYS A 150 9.94 9.39 -15.03
N GLN A 151 8.98 8.46 -15.06
CA GLN A 151 8.46 7.78 -13.87
C GLN A 151 9.50 6.86 -13.23
N THR A 152 10.25 6.09 -14.03
CA THR A 152 11.34 5.23 -13.56
C THR A 152 12.41 6.04 -12.83
N LYS A 153 12.89 7.14 -13.42
CA LYS A 153 13.87 8.03 -12.76
C LYS A 153 13.34 8.56 -11.44
N LYS A 154 12.09 9.03 -11.40
CA LYS A 154 11.47 9.54 -10.17
C LYS A 154 11.36 8.46 -9.09
N ALA A 155 10.91 7.27 -9.45
CA ALA A 155 10.80 6.14 -8.51
C ALA A 155 12.17 5.74 -7.96
N MET A 156 13.18 5.61 -8.83
CA MET A 156 14.54 5.28 -8.42
C MET A 156 15.15 6.34 -7.50
N HIS A 157 14.88 7.63 -7.73
CA HIS A 157 15.30 8.68 -6.81
C HIS A 157 14.73 8.51 -5.39
N ILE A 158 13.46 8.10 -5.28
CA ILE A 158 12.81 7.85 -3.98
C ILE A 158 13.41 6.59 -3.35
N ILE A 159 13.44 5.47 -4.09
CA ILE A 159 13.97 4.18 -3.60
C ILE A 159 15.41 4.32 -3.09
N LEU A 160 16.29 4.98 -3.85
CA LEU A 160 17.67 5.22 -3.44
C LEU A 160 17.79 6.10 -2.20
N SER A 161 16.82 6.98 -1.94
CA SER A 161 16.78 7.80 -0.70
C SER A 161 16.39 6.99 0.53
N ASP A 162 15.56 5.96 0.32
CA ASP A 162 14.97 5.14 1.39
C ASP A 162 15.82 3.90 1.73
N LEU A 163 16.93 3.66 1.00
CA LEU A 163 17.88 2.59 1.33
C LEU A 163 18.52 2.83 2.71
N HIS A 164 18.66 1.75 3.48
CA HIS A 164 19.34 1.83 4.77
C HIS A 164 20.85 1.98 4.53
N PRO A 165 21.61 2.78 5.31
CA PRO A 165 23.05 3.00 5.09
C PRO A 165 23.90 1.72 5.08
N ASP A 166 23.44 0.69 5.80
CA ASP A 166 24.08 -0.64 5.88
C ASP A 166 23.71 -1.57 4.72
N ASP A 167 22.74 -1.19 3.88
CA ASP A 167 22.42 -1.96 2.68
C ASP A 167 23.53 -1.82 1.64
N CYS A 168 23.68 -2.84 0.80
CA CYS A 168 24.48 -2.79 -0.41
C CYS A 168 23.57 -2.73 -1.62
N PHE A 169 23.99 -2.01 -2.66
CA PHE A 169 23.22 -1.93 -3.89
C PHE A 169 24.07 -1.80 -5.14
N ASN A 170 23.46 -2.10 -6.28
CA ASN A 170 23.99 -1.80 -7.61
C ASN A 170 22.86 -1.54 -8.60
N ILE A 171 23.21 -0.95 -9.74
CA ILE A 171 22.27 -0.65 -10.82
C ILE A 171 22.82 -1.27 -12.10
N VAL A 172 21.96 -2.00 -12.80
CA VAL A 172 22.22 -2.59 -14.11
C VAL A 172 21.17 -2.03 -15.07
N THR A 173 21.60 -1.46 -16.17
CA THR A 173 20.70 -1.02 -17.24
C THR A 173 20.86 -1.93 -18.44
N PHE A 174 19.76 -2.18 -19.16
CA PHE A 174 19.79 -3.00 -20.36
C PHE A 174 18.90 -2.43 -21.48
N SER A 175 19.40 -2.55 -22.70
CA SER A 175 18.66 -2.45 -23.97
C SER A 175 19.24 -3.51 -24.91
N ASP A 176 19.89 -3.11 -26.00
CA ASP A 176 20.70 -3.99 -26.86
C ASP A 176 22.00 -4.42 -26.19
N ALA A 177 22.46 -3.65 -25.18
CA ALA A 177 23.64 -3.95 -24.38
C ALA A 177 23.35 -3.79 -22.88
N VAL A 178 24.10 -4.54 -22.07
CA VAL A 178 24.01 -4.50 -20.60
C VAL A 178 25.12 -3.61 -20.05
N HIS A 179 24.75 -2.67 -19.20
CA HIS A 179 25.69 -1.77 -18.53
C HIS A 179 25.52 -1.90 -17.01
N VAL A 180 26.63 -2.12 -16.31
CA VAL A 180 26.67 -2.21 -14.84
C VAL A 180 27.30 -0.94 -14.29
N TRP A 181 26.59 -0.22 -13.42
CA TRP A 181 27.07 1.05 -12.87
C TRP A 181 28.36 0.90 -12.07
N LYS A 182 28.45 -0.12 -11.21
CA LYS A 182 29.66 -0.47 -10.46
C LYS A 182 30.10 -1.87 -10.82
N ALA A 183 31.22 -1.97 -11.53
CA ALA A 183 31.81 -3.25 -11.89
C ALA A 183 32.24 -4.05 -10.64
N GLY A 184 32.15 -5.38 -10.74
CA GLY A 184 32.65 -6.33 -9.73
C GLY A 184 31.65 -6.65 -8.62
N ARG A 185 31.22 -5.66 -7.81
CA ARG A 185 30.31 -5.90 -6.67
C ARG A 185 29.40 -4.72 -6.36
N SER A 186 28.28 -5.03 -5.70
CA SER A 186 27.45 -4.02 -5.05
C SER A 186 28.23 -3.23 -4.01
N ILE A 187 27.85 -1.98 -3.81
CA ILE A 187 28.51 -1.04 -2.90
C ILE A 187 27.56 -0.61 -1.78
N PRO A 188 28.08 -0.20 -0.60
CA PRO A 188 27.23 0.26 0.50
C PRO A 188 26.44 1.53 0.14
N ALA A 189 25.23 1.67 0.69
CA ALA A 189 24.31 2.78 0.50
C ALA A 189 24.71 4.03 1.32
N THR A 190 25.98 4.40 1.29
CA THR A 190 26.45 5.66 1.90
C THR A 190 25.82 6.86 1.18
N ALA A 191 25.70 7.99 1.89
CA ALA A 191 25.14 9.23 1.31
C ALA A 191 25.85 9.67 0.01
N HIS A 192 27.17 9.45 -0.06
CA HIS A 192 27.97 9.70 -1.27
C HIS A 192 27.58 8.76 -2.42
N ASN A 193 27.49 7.46 -2.16
CA ASN A 193 27.16 6.46 -3.17
C ASN A 193 25.72 6.63 -3.67
N VAL A 194 24.78 6.91 -2.77
CA VAL A 194 23.38 7.22 -3.11
C VAL A 194 23.29 8.46 -4.01
N ARG A 195 24.06 9.52 -3.72
CA ARG A 195 24.11 10.71 -4.59
C ARG A 195 24.65 10.38 -5.97
N SER A 196 25.78 9.67 -6.03
CA SER A 196 26.39 9.25 -7.30
C SER A 196 25.46 8.34 -8.13
N ALA A 197 24.69 7.47 -7.46
CA ALA A 197 23.69 6.62 -8.10
C ALA A 197 22.51 7.43 -8.67
N LYS A 198 22.02 8.43 -7.92
CA LYS A 198 20.98 9.35 -8.38
C LYS A 198 21.44 10.13 -9.61
N ASP A 199 22.68 10.59 -9.64
CA ASP A 199 23.24 11.26 -10.81
C ASP A 199 23.34 10.32 -12.03
N TYR A 200 23.69 9.04 -11.79
CA TYR A 200 23.68 8.01 -12.83
C TYR A 200 22.27 7.76 -13.37
N VAL A 201 21.27 7.59 -12.50
CA VAL A 201 19.85 7.44 -12.87
C VAL A 201 19.34 8.66 -13.66
N HIS A 202 19.71 9.87 -13.24
CA HIS A 202 19.28 11.10 -13.91
C HIS A 202 19.72 11.13 -15.39
N ARG A 203 20.90 10.59 -15.69
CA ARG A 203 21.48 10.53 -17.05
C ARG A 203 20.98 9.36 -17.90
N MET A 204 20.18 8.43 -17.37
CA MET A 204 19.63 7.34 -18.18
C MET A 204 18.75 7.90 -19.29
N GLU A 205 18.91 7.45 -20.52
CA GLU A 205 18.02 7.81 -21.62
C GLU A 205 17.49 6.54 -22.27
N ALA A 206 16.31 6.65 -22.89
CA ALA A 206 15.80 5.55 -23.69
C ALA A 206 16.66 5.46 -24.96
N ASP A 207 17.25 4.31 -25.20
CA ASP A 207 18.21 4.05 -26.27
C ASP A 207 17.99 2.65 -26.84
N GLY A 208 18.30 2.46 -28.12
CA GLY A 208 17.91 1.28 -28.92
C GLY A 208 16.61 1.44 -29.70
#